data_AF-M6FU14-F1
#
_entry.id   AF-M6FU14-F1
#
_cell.length_a   1.000
_cell.length_b   1.000
_cell.length_c   1.000
_cell.angle_alpha   90.00
_cell.angle_beta   90.00
_cell.angle_gamma   90.00
#
_symmetry.space_group_name_H-M   'P 1'
#
loop_
_entity.id
_entity.type
_entity.pdbx_description
1 polymer ?
#
loop_
_entity_poly.entity_id
_entity_poly.type
_entity_poly.pdbx_seq_one_letter_code
_entity_poly.pdbx_strand_id
1 'polypeptide(L)'
;MKKLKSITSIKIRVRFNVLLRTFFYFIVFLFLNVSVSAQNWKEYSLRELIGRLKYYTYAKVAQSLRKEYLTDQEQMWEDWDCVVPIPELPGPFFCGLLKQQFPSELEPEVSVPEMAPLEKRSVSPALALNPNIKVYKNIQLYSGTTISGKNVVKISSEEDSGESLRAFYLNNGRLSHYEFRDRIIVFDWSGSKLKAILDIKVDSMFRPLSGREIILP
;
A
#
# COMPACT_ATOMS: atom_id res chain seq x y z
N MET A 1 42.14 9.56 -67.66
CA MET A 1 42.28 8.77 -66.42
C MET A 1 41.15 9.13 -65.44
N LYS A 2 40.11 8.30 -65.32
CA LYS A 2 39.01 8.48 -64.35
C LYS A 2 39.33 7.66 -63.10
N LYS A 3 39.56 8.33 -61.95
CA LYS A 3 39.78 7.67 -60.65
C LYS A 3 38.47 7.09 -60.14
N LEU A 4 38.37 5.76 -60.08
CA LEU A 4 37.33 5.05 -59.31
C LEU A 4 37.53 5.37 -57.82
N LYS A 5 36.65 6.19 -57.24
CA LYS A 5 36.51 6.28 -55.78
C LYS A 5 35.79 5.03 -55.30
N SER A 6 36.40 4.32 -54.36
CA SER A 6 36.05 2.96 -53.98
C SER A 6 34.68 2.85 -53.31
N ILE A 7 33.93 1.85 -53.75
CA ILE A 7 32.60 1.44 -53.26
C ILE A 7 32.64 0.96 -51.79
N THR A 8 33.82 0.61 -51.28
CA THR A 8 34.04 0.12 -49.91
C THR A 8 33.81 1.18 -48.83
N SER A 9 34.06 2.46 -49.11
CA SER A 9 33.87 3.55 -48.13
C SER A 9 32.38 3.82 -47.82
N ILE A 10 31.50 3.62 -48.79
CA ILE A 10 30.05 3.87 -48.66
C ILE A 10 29.39 2.81 -47.76
N LYS A 11 29.77 1.54 -47.92
CA LYS A 11 29.17 0.42 -47.16
C LYS A 11 29.46 0.49 -45.66
N ILE A 12 30.64 1.00 -45.28
CA ILE A 12 31.04 1.19 -43.87
C ILE A 12 30.26 2.35 -43.24
N ARG A 13 30.10 3.47 -43.97
CA ARG A 13 29.36 4.64 -43.48
C ARG A 13 27.87 4.34 -43.26
N VAL A 14 27.26 3.52 -44.11
CA VAL A 14 25.86 3.09 -43.96
C VAL A 14 25.68 2.18 -42.74
N ARG A 15 26.59 1.22 -42.52
CA ARG A 15 26.54 0.34 -41.33
C ARG A 15 26.72 1.12 -40.03
N PHE A 16 27.60 2.12 -40.01
CA PHE A 16 27.82 2.96 -38.84
C PHE A 16 26.60 3.82 -38.50
N ASN A 17 25.93 4.41 -39.50
CA ASN A 17 24.71 5.19 -39.28
C ASN A 17 23.52 4.35 -38.77
N VAL A 18 23.40 3.10 -39.23
CA VAL A 18 22.37 2.19 -38.72
C VAL A 18 22.62 1.85 -37.26
N LEU A 19 23.87 1.59 -36.88
CA LEU A 19 24.27 1.25 -35.51
C LEU A 19 24.09 2.43 -34.55
N LEU A 20 24.41 3.66 -35.01
CA LEU A 20 24.19 4.89 -34.26
C LEU A 20 22.69 5.16 -34.03
N ARG A 21 21.86 4.91 -35.06
CA ARG A 21 20.41 5.09 -34.99
C ARG A 21 19.75 4.07 -34.05
N THR A 22 20.15 2.80 -34.08
CA THR A 22 19.65 1.80 -33.13
C THR A 22 20.07 2.11 -31.70
N PHE A 23 21.30 2.60 -31.50
CA PHE A 23 21.78 3.01 -30.18
C PHE A 23 20.98 4.21 -29.63
N PHE A 24 20.67 5.18 -30.49
CA PHE A 24 19.82 6.32 -30.13
C PHE A 24 18.40 5.89 -29.73
N TYR A 25 17.78 4.96 -30.48
CA TYR A 25 16.47 4.40 -30.09
C TYR A 25 16.54 3.65 -28.77
N PHE A 26 17.60 2.90 -28.51
CA PHE A 26 17.79 2.21 -27.22
C PHE A 26 17.93 3.21 -26.06
N ILE A 27 18.69 4.28 -26.24
CA ILE A 27 18.83 5.33 -25.23
C ILE A 27 17.48 6.03 -24.97
N VAL A 28 16.76 6.41 -26.03
CA VAL A 28 15.44 7.04 -25.90
C VAL A 28 14.44 6.09 -25.23
N PHE A 29 14.46 4.81 -25.56
CA PHE A 29 13.62 3.79 -24.91
C PHE A 29 13.99 3.63 -23.43
N LEU A 30 15.26 3.66 -23.06
CA LEU A 30 15.69 3.62 -21.66
C LEU A 30 15.22 4.85 -20.88
N PHE A 31 15.29 6.05 -21.46
CA PHE A 31 14.84 7.27 -20.79
C PHE A 31 13.31 7.40 -20.72
N LEU A 32 12.57 6.92 -21.72
CA LEU A 32 11.10 6.97 -21.73
C LEU A 32 10.46 5.92 -20.80
N ASN A 33 11.17 4.85 -20.44
CA ASN A 33 10.69 3.87 -19.45
C ASN A 33 10.96 4.29 -17.99
N VAL A 34 11.62 5.43 -17.75
CA VAL A 34 11.71 6.01 -16.41
C VAL A 34 10.46 6.87 -16.16
N SER A 35 9.30 6.24 -16.15
CA SER A 35 8.09 6.79 -15.54
C SER A 35 7.69 5.89 -14.39
N VAL A 36 8.44 5.99 -13.30
CA VAL A 36 7.99 5.54 -12.00
C VAL A 36 7.98 6.80 -11.15
N SER A 37 6.77 7.23 -10.76
CA SER A 37 6.59 8.18 -9.66
C SER A 37 7.50 7.73 -8.53
N ALA A 38 8.64 8.40 -8.35
CA ALA A 38 9.58 8.07 -7.30
C ALA A 38 8.95 8.57 -6.00
N GLN A 39 8.04 7.77 -5.44
CA GLN A 39 7.57 7.92 -4.07
C GLN A 39 8.82 7.70 -3.18
N ASN A 40 9.49 8.81 -2.86
CA ASN A 40 10.80 8.79 -2.22
C ASN A 40 10.63 8.45 -0.74
N TRP A 41 10.70 7.15 -0.43
CA TRP A 41 10.85 6.69 0.94
C TRP A 41 12.15 7.21 1.53
N LYS A 42 12.04 7.90 2.66
CA LYS A 42 13.19 8.29 3.46
C LYS A 42 13.55 7.14 4.39
N GLU A 43 14.67 6.49 4.11
CA GLU A 43 15.23 5.47 5.00
C GLU A 43 15.86 6.14 6.22
N TYR A 44 15.69 5.52 7.39
CA TYR A 44 16.29 5.98 8.64
C TYR A 44 17.37 5.01 9.11
N SER A 45 18.46 5.57 9.61
CA SER A 45 19.35 4.81 10.49
C SER A 45 18.61 4.42 11.77
N LEU A 46 19.02 3.34 12.43
CA LEU A 46 18.38 2.88 13.66
C LEU A 46 18.30 3.99 14.74
N ARG A 47 19.35 4.83 14.83
CA ARG A 47 19.39 5.95 15.77
C ARG A 47 18.33 7.01 15.46
N GLU A 48 18.18 7.40 14.19
CA GLU A 48 17.16 8.36 13.77
C GLU A 48 15.75 7.78 13.93
N LEU A 49 15.58 6.50 13.57
CA LEU A 49 14.34 5.77 13.72
C LEU A 49 13.86 5.81 15.16
N ILE A 50 14.72 5.52 16.15
CA ILE A 50 14.36 5.60 17.58
C ILE A 50 13.80 6.99 17.94
N GLY A 51 14.37 8.06 17.38
CA GLY A 51 13.85 9.42 17.55
C GLY A 51 12.45 9.60 16.95
N ARG A 52 12.23 9.14 15.71
CA ARG A 52 10.91 9.16 15.06
C ARG A 52 9.87 8.32 15.79
N LEU A 53 10.24 7.13 16.26
CA LEU A 53 9.34 6.23 16.98
C LEU A 53 8.79 6.84 18.28
N LYS A 54 9.53 7.76 18.92
CA LYS A 54 8.99 8.53 20.06
C LYS A 54 7.85 9.45 19.64
N TYR A 55 8.00 10.16 18.52
CA TYR A 55 6.93 11.01 17.96
C TYR A 55 5.67 10.20 17.66
N TYR A 56 5.81 8.99 17.11
CA TYR A 56 4.70 8.08 16.83
C TYR A 56 4.14 7.35 18.05
N THR A 57 4.65 7.61 19.26
CA THR A 57 4.27 6.89 20.49
C THR A 57 4.37 5.37 20.33
N TYR A 58 5.42 4.89 19.62
CA TYR A 58 5.54 3.50 19.18
C TYR A 58 5.42 2.46 20.29
N ALA A 59 5.79 2.79 21.53
CA ALA A 59 5.58 1.92 22.68
C ALA A 59 4.12 1.47 22.82
N LYS A 60 3.18 2.39 22.58
CA LYS A 60 1.73 2.14 22.60
C LYS A 60 1.30 1.22 21.45
N VAL A 61 1.83 1.47 20.25
CA VAL A 61 1.62 0.65 19.05
C VAL A 61 2.09 -0.79 19.28
N ALA A 62 3.34 -0.98 19.71
CA ALA A 62 3.88 -2.29 20.00
C ALA A 62 3.10 -3.01 21.12
N GLN A 63 2.61 -2.27 22.11
CA GLN A 63 1.79 -2.83 23.18
C GLN A 63 0.42 -3.30 22.70
N SER A 64 -0.23 -2.59 21.77
CA SER A 64 -1.50 -3.06 21.19
C SER A 64 -1.34 -4.35 20.40
N LEU A 65 -0.21 -4.55 19.71
CA LEU A 65 0.01 -5.76 18.90
C LEU A 65 0.16 -7.04 19.74
N ARG A 66 0.72 -6.91 20.96
CA ARG A 66 0.93 -8.04 21.89
C ARG A 66 -0.36 -8.64 22.44
N LYS A 67 -1.46 -7.88 22.44
CA LYS A 67 -2.74 -8.36 22.93
C LYS A 67 -3.47 -9.11 21.82
N GLU A 68 -4.07 -10.24 22.18
CA GLU A 68 -4.99 -10.95 21.32
C GLU A 68 -6.39 -10.31 21.41
N TYR A 69 -7.00 -10.10 20.25
CA TYR A 69 -8.34 -9.54 20.11
C TYR A 69 -9.17 -10.56 19.35
N LEU A 70 -10.14 -11.15 20.02
CA LEU A 70 -11.00 -12.18 19.45
C LEU A 70 -12.06 -11.51 18.58
N THR A 71 -12.10 -11.87 17.31
CA THR A 71 -13.09 -11.41 16.35
C THR A 71 -14.51 -11.72 16.84
N ASP A 72 -15.39 -10.73 16.83
CA ASP A 72 -16.81 -10.89 17.15
C ASP A 72 -17.71 -10.86 15.90
N GLN A 73 -17.23 -10.31 14.77
CA GLN A 73 -18.03 -10.13 13.56
C GLN A 73 -17.23 -10.38 12.28
N GLU A 74 -17.87 -10.96 11.26
CA GLU A 74 -17.37 -10.98 9.89
C GLU A 74 -18.15 -9.96 9.05
N GLN A 75 -17.44 -9.15 8.27
CA GLN A 75 -18.02 -8.12 7.41
C GLN A 75 -17.38 -8.15 6.02
N MET A 76 -18.08 -7.61 5.03
CA MET A 76 -17.52 -7.37 3.70
C MET A 76 -17.28 -5.88 3.53
N TRP A 77 -16.04 -5.51 3.23
CA TRP A 77 -15.66 -4.12 2.97
C TRP A 77 -15.33 -3.94 1.50
N GLU A 78 -15.81 -2.84 0.93
CA GLU A 78 -15.51 -2.46 -0.46
C GLU A 78 -14.06 -1.99 -0.56
N ASP A 79 -13.36 -2.47 -1.59
CA ASP A 79 -12.05 -2.01 -2.00
C ASP A 79 -12.20 -0.95 -3.09
N TRP A 80 -12.15 0.31 -2.67
CA TRP A 80 -12.20 1.49 -3.52
C TRP A 80 -10.79 1.97 -3.90
N ASP A 81 -10.68 2.84 -4.89
CA ASP A 81 -9.40 3.52 -5.14
C ASP A 81 -9.08 4.52 -4.02
N CYS A 82 -7.81 4.52 -3.57
CA CYS A 82 -7.36 5.49 -2.56
C CYS A 82 -7.45 6.91 -3.11
N VAL A 83 -8.10 7.81 -2.37
CA VAL A 83 -8.19 9.26 -2.69
C VAL A 83 -6.80 9.92 -2.74
N VAL A 84 -5.86 9.42 -1.93
CA VAL A 84 -4.47 9.85 -1.89
C VAL A 84 -3.61 8.77 -2.53
N PRO A 85 -2.58 9.10 -3.34
CA PRO A 85 -1.68 8.09 -3.90
C PRO A 85 -0.87 7.42 -2.77
N ILE A 86 -1.37 6.29 -2.28
CA ILE A 86 -0.71 5.46 -1.28
C ILE A 86 0.31 4.56 -2.02
N PRO A 87 1.58 4.52 -1.59
CA PRO A 87 2.54 3.58 -2.16
C PRO A 87 2.10 2.14 -1.89
N GLU A 88 2.69 1.17 -2.60
CA GLU A 88 2.49 -0.23 -2.26
C GLU A 88 2.94 -0.50 -0.82
N LEU A 89 2.03 -1.05 -0.02
CA LEU A 89 2.26 -1.39 1.39
C LEU A 89 2.28 -2.92 1.58
N PRO A 90 2.99 -3.44 2.60
CA PRO A 90 3.08 -4.88 2.82
C PRO A 90 1.75 -5.55 3.14
N GLY A 91 1.55 -6.75 2.58
CA GLY A 91 0.39 -7.61 2.86
C GLY A 91 -0.84 -7.25 2.03
N PRO A 92 -2.01 -7.84 2.35
CA PRO A 92 -3.27 -7.59 1.66
C PRO A 92 -3.89 -6.23 2.05
N PHE A 93 -3.07 -5.17 2.10
CA PHE A 93 -3.54 -3.82 2.35
C PHE A 93 -4.42 -3.37 1.19
N PHE A 94 -5.54 -2.74 1.52
CA PHE A 94 -6.45 -2.18 0.53
C PHE A 94 -7.06 -0.90 1.08
N CYS A 95 -7.50 -0.01 0.21
CA CYS A 95 -7.83 1.36 0.56
C CYS A 95 -9.07 1.47 1.45
N GLY A 96 -9.94 0.46 1.46
CA GLY A 96 -11.09 0.39 2.37
C GLY A 96 -10.69 0.44 3.86
N LEU A 97 -9.46 0.02 4.21
CA LEU A 97 -8.90 0.16 5.55
C LEU A 97 -8.71 1.61 6.01
N LEU A 98 -8.60 2.55 5.07
CA LEU A 98 -8.46 3.98 5.37
C LEU A 98 -9.82 4.66 5.62
N LYS A 99 -10.94 3.98 5.35
CA LYS A 99 -12.28 4.50 5.62
C LYS A 99 -12.42 4.76 7.11
N GLN A 100 -12.88 5.95 7.47
CA GLN A 100 -13.19 6.27 8.85
C GLN A 100 -14.38 5.41 9.31
N GLN A 101 -14.16 4.52 10.29
CA GLN A 101 -15.19 3.58 10.77
C GLN A 101 -16.38 4.28 11.45
N PHE A 102 -16.22 5.54 11.87
CA PHE A 102 -17.25 6.38 12.44
C PHE A 102 -17.10 7.80 11.87
N PRO A 103 -17.81 8.19 10.80
CA PRO A 103 -17.92 9.62 10.48
C PRO A 103 -18.44 10.32 11.74
N SER A 104 -17.80 11.42 12.15
CA SER A 104 -18.35 12.26 13.21
C SER A 104 -19.80 12.56 12.85
N GLU A 105 -20.75 12.32 13.77
CA GLU A 105 -22.14 12.78 13.67
C GLU A 105 -22.13 14.23 13.21
N LEU A 106 -22.32 14.49 11.91
CA LEU A 106 -22.58 15.78 11.28
C LEU A 106 -22.53 15.68 9.73
N GLU A 107 -22.89 14.55 9.10
CA GLU A 107 -23.30 14.56 7.69
C GLU A 107 -24.46 13.59 7.49
N PRO A 108 -25.54 13.98 6.78
CA PRO A 108 -26.75 13.18 6.68
C PRO A 108 -26.53 11.98 5.76
N GLU A 109 -26.90 10.81 6.27
CA GLU A 109 -26.92 9.53 5.58
C GLU A 109 -27.76 9.64 4.30
N VAL A 110 -27.13 9.36 3.15
CA VAL A 110 -27.87 8.94 1.96
C VAL A 110 -28.08 7.44 2.11
N SER A 111 -29.33 7.10 2.38
CA SER A 111 -29.89 5.76 2.49
C SER A 111 -29.58 4.89 1.27
N VAL A 112 -29.21 3.63 1.52
CA VAL A 112 -29.32 2.55 0.52
C VAL A 112 -29.92 1.32 1.21
N PRO A 113 -30.88 0.62 0.58
CA PRO A 113 -31.84 -0.23 1.28
C PRO A 113 -31.34 -1.63 1.58
N GLU A 114 -32.04 -2.19 2.56
CA GLU A 114 -32.00 -3.53 3.13
C GLU A 114 -32.21 -4.69 2.10
N MET A 115 -31.31 -5.67 2.19
CA MET A 115 -31.45 -7.13 2.06
C MET A 115 -31.87 -7.80 0.73
N ALA A 116 -30.99 -8.68 0.23
CA ALA A 116 -31.34 -10.04 -0.22
C ALA A 116 -30.10 -10.96 -0.20
N PRO A 117 -30.21 -12.21 0.30
CA PRO A 117 -29.10 -13.17 0.34
C PRO A 117 -29.10 -14.05 -0.91
N LEU A 118 -27.94 -14.34 -1.53
CA LEU A 118 -27.72 -15.64 -2.19
C LEU A 118 -26.27 -15.87 -2.67
N GLU A 119 -25.78 -17.06 -2.27
CA GLU A 119 -24.90 -18.00 -2.97
C GLU A 119 -23.41 -17.73 -3.29
N LYS A 120 -22.60 -18.60 -2.68
CA LYS A 120 -21.22 -18.94 -3.01
C LYS A 120 -21.08 -19.25 -4.50
N ARG A 121 -20.20 -18.54 -5.21
CA ARG A 121 -19.66 -19.02 -6.49
C ARG A 121 -18.16 -18.77 -6.59
N SER A 122 -17.44 -19.88 -6.66
CA SER A 122 -16.00 -19.98 -6.78
C SER A 122 -15.55 -19.91 -8.25
N VAL A 123 -14.49 -19.12 -8.48
CA VAL A 123 -13.40 -19.26 -9.49
C VAL A 123 -13.71 -18.86 -10.95
N SER A 124 -12.96 -17.88 -11.47
CA SER A 124 -11.96 -18.02 -12.58
C SER A 124 -11.40 -16.64 -13.01
N PRO A 125 -10.10 -16.50 -13.35
CA PRO A 125 -9.46 -15.22 -13.65
C PRO A 125 -9.54 -14.89 -15.16
N ALA A 126 -10.48 -14.03 -15.53
CA ALA A 126 -10.49 -13.36 -16.82
C ALA A 126 -11.36 -12.10 -16.75
N LEU A 127 -10.83 -11.00 -16.21
CA LEU A 127 -11.53 -9.72 -16.25
C LEU A 127 -10.60 -8.62 -16.77
N ALA A 128 -10.54 -8.56 -18.08
CA ALA A 128 -10.32 -7.32 -18.79
C ALA A 128 -11.65 -6.54 -18.84
N LEU A 129 -11.59 -5.23 -18.54
CA LEU A 129 -12.51 -4.18 -18.99
C LEU A 129 -13.95 -4.22 -18.46
N ASN A 130 -14.14 -3.82 -17.20
CA ASN A 130 -15.40 -3.18 -16.77
C ASN A 130 -15.13 -2.19 -15.62
N PRO A 131 -15.34 -0.87 -15.79
CA PRO A 131 -14.93 0.14 -14.81
C PRO A 131 -15.84 0.24 -13.57
N ASN A 132 -16.73 -0.71 -13.33
CA ASN A 132 -17.74 -0.65 -12.27
C ASN A 132 -17.83 -1.94 -11.43
N ILE A 133 -16.80 -2.77 -11.46
CA ILE A 133 -16.73 -3.98 -10.62
C ILE A 133 -16.21 -3.55 -9.26
N LYS A 134 -17.12 -3.41 -8.30
CA LYS A 134 -16.78 -3.23 -6.90
C LYS A 134 -16.12 -4.49 -6.38
N VAL A 135 -14.87 -4.39 -5.98
CA VAL A 135 -14.14 -5.49 -5.33
C VAL A 135 -14.46 -5.43 -3.84
N TYR A 136 -14.68 -6.60 -3.22
CA TYR A 136 -14.97 -6.69 -1.79
C TYR A 136 -13.98 -7.61 -1.11
N LYS A 137 -13.62 -7.28 0.13
CA LYS A 137 -12.73 -8.06 0.98
C LYS A 137 -13.47 -8.49 2.24
N ASN A 138 -13.32 -9.77 2.60
CA ASN A 138 -13.83 -10.30 3.85
C ASN A 138 -12.92 -9.87 4.99
N ILE A 139 -13.51 -9.29 6.02
CA ILE A 139 -12.80 -8.77 7.18
C ILE A 139 -13.39 -9.35 8.46
N GLN A 140 -12.51 -9.64 9.40
CA GLN A 140 -12.84 -10.08 10.75
C GLN A 140 -12.68 -8.90 11.69
N LEU A 141 -13.79 -8.38 12.22
CA LEU A 141 -13.81 -7.25 13.14
C LEU A 141 -13.85 -7.74 14.58
N TYR A 142 -13.02 -7.14 15.43
CA TYR A 142 -13.22 -7.01 16.87
C TYR A 142 -13.78 -5.61 17.15
N SER A 143 -14.98 -5.53 17.70
CA SER A 143 -15.59 -4.28 18.17
C SER A 143 -15.34 -4.07 19.66
N GLY A 144 -14.55 -3.06 20.01
CA GLY A 144 -14.20 -2.83 21.42
C GLY A 144 -13.06 -1.86 21.64
N THR A 145 -12.71 -1.64 22.91
CA THR A 145 -11.61 -0.73 23.27
C THR A 145 -10.27 -1.44 23.18
N THR A 146 -9.31 -0.80 22.53
CA THR A 146 -7.93 -1.27 22.38
C THR A 146 -6.97 -0.32 23.07
N ILE A 147 -5.71 -0.71 23.23
CA ILE A 147 -4.70 0.20 23.77
C ILE A 147 -4.55 1.41 22.85
N SER A 148 -4.58 1.19 21.53
CA SER A 148 -4.38 2.23 20.52
C SER A 148 -5.63 3.08 20.23
N GLY A 149 -6.82 2.56 20.54
CA GLY A 149 -8.07 3.28 20.41
C GLY A 149 -9.27 2.34 20.50
N LYS A 150 -9.91 2.08 19.36
CA LYS A 150 -11.05 1.18 19.24
C LYS A 150 -10.89 0.29 18.03
N ASN A 151 -11.49 -0.88 18.09
CA ASN A 151 -11.60 -1.85 17.02
C ASN A 151 -10.27 -2.43 16.51
N VAL A 152 -10.33 -3.69 16.09
CA VAL A 152 -9.25 -4.35 15.37
C VAL A 152 -9.85 -5.09 14.20
N VAL A 153 -9.26 -4.94 13.02
CA VAL A 153 -9.66 -5.66 11.82
C VAL A 153 -8.57 -6.65 11.46
N LYS A 154 -8.96 -7.90 11.19
CA LYS A 154 -8.08 -8.95 10.71
C LYS A 154 -8.50 -9.35 9.28
N ILE A 155 -7.53 -9.45 8.40
CA ILE A 155 -7.72 -9.86 7.00
C ILE A 155 -6.74 -10.99 6.72
N SER A 156 -7.26 -12.15 6.35
CA SER A 156 -6.41 -13.27 5.94
C SER A 156 -5.83 -13.02 4.55
N SER A 157 -4.57 -13.38 4.35
CA SER A 157 -3.97 -13.35 3.01
C SER A 157 -4.62 -14.43 2.13
N GLU A 158 -4.96 -14.07 0.89
CA GLU A 158 -5.47 -15.02 -0.10
C GLU A 158 -4.36 -15.94 -0.62
N GLU A 159 -3.11 -15.47 -0.60
CA GLU A 159 -1.93 -16.21 -1.08
C GLU A 159 -1.43 -17.22 -0.04
N ASP A 160 -1.44 -16.85 1.24
CA ASP A 160 -0.90 -17.63 2.35
C ASP A 160 -1.92 -17.69 3.50
N SER A 161 -2.65 -18.80 3.61
CA SER A 161 -3.74 -18.97 4.59
C SER A 161 -3.33 -18.92 6.07
N GLY A 162 -2.03 -19.00 6.36
CA GLY A 162 -1.46 -18.84 7.69
C GLY A 162 -1.15 -17.39 8.06
N GLU A 163 -1.21 -16.46 7.11
CA GLU A 163 -0.84 -15.08 7.31
C GLU A 163 -2.05 -14.15 7.31
N SER A 164 -1.98 -13.14 8.17
CA SER A 164 -3.07 -12.17 8.27
C SER A 164 -2.53 -10.79 8.57
N LEU A 165 -3.17 -9.79 7.98
CA LEU A 165 -2.99 -8.39 8.31
C LEU A 165 -3.90 -8.04 9.50
N ARG A 166 -3.34 -7.42 10.53
CA ARG A 166 -4.09 -6.94 11.71
C ARG A 166 -4.02 -5.42 11.78
N ALA A 167 -5.12 -4.75 11.49
CA ALA A 167 -5.27 -3.30 11.48
C ALA A 167 -5.96 -2.79 12.75
N PHE A 168 -5.42 -1.71 13.32
CA PHE A 168 -5.89 -1.10 14.57
C PHE A 168 -6.38 0.32 14.30
N TYR A 169 -7.50 0.69 14.91
CA TYR A 169 -8.09 2.01 14.70
C TYR A 169 -7.97 2.90 15.94
N LEU A 170 -7.83 4.19 15.69
CA LEU A 170 -7.88 5.25 16.68
C LEU A 170 -9.33 5.44 17.16
N ASN A 171 -9.52 6.14 18.28
CA ASN A 171 -10.86 6.44 18.82
C ASN A 171 -11.76 7.22 17.86
N ASN A 172 -11.18 7.96 16.91
CA ASN A 172 -11.90 8.69 15.87
C ASN A 172 -12.22 7.81 14.63
N GLY A 173 -12.00 6.50 14.70
CA GLY A 173 -12.29 5.56 13.63
C GLY A 173 -11.29 5.55 12.47
N ARG A 174 -10.16 6.27 12.56
CA ARG A 174 -9.11 6.23 11.54
C ARG A 174 -8.10 5.13 11.80
N LEU A 175 -7.51 4.60 10.73
CA LEU A 175 -6.45 3.60 10.82
C LEU A 175 -5.23 4.18 11.57
N SER A 176 -4.86 3.56 12.68
CA SER A 176 -3.67 3.94 13.46
C SER A 176 -2.42 3.27 12.89
N HIS A 177 -2.47 1.95 12.79
CA HIS A 177 -1.37 1.11 12.35
C HIS A 177 -1.90 -0.26 11.95
N TYR A 178 -1.09 -1.02 11.23
CA TYR A 178 -1.32 -2.44 11.07
C TYR A 178 -0.02 -3.24 11.16
N GLU A 179 -0.17 -4.53 11.43
CA GLU A 179 0.88 -5.53 11.45
C GLU A 179 0.67 -6.51 10.30
N PHE A 180 1.76 -6.84 9.59
CA PHE A 180 1.82 -7.95 8.65
C PHE A 180 3.24 -8.54 8.65
N ARG A 181 3.36 -9.84 8.99
CA ARG A 181 4.65 -10.53 9.16
C ARG A 181 5.58 -9.77 10.13
N ASP A 182 6.76 -9.38 9.67
CA ASP A 182 7.79 -8.64 10.41
C ASP A 182 7.70 -7.12 10.19
N ARG A 183 6.55 -6.62 9.68
CA ARG A 183 6.33 -5.22 9.37
C ARG A 183 5.21 -4.63 10.22
N ILE A 184 5.45 -3.42 10.73
CA ILE A 184 4.44 -2.56 11.33
C ILE A 184 4.38 -1.28 10.53
N ILE A 185 3.19 -0.96 10.03
CA ILE A 185 2.93 0.25 9.27
C ILE A 185 2.11 1.20 10.13
N VAL A 186 2.59 2.42 10.36
CA VAL A 186 1.95 3.45 11.18
C VAL A 186 1.50 4.61 10.29
N PHE A 187 0.27 5.08 10.50
CA PHE A 187 -0.36 6.14 9.71
C PHE A 187 -0.42 7.44 10.53
N ASP A 188 0.22 8.49 10.03
CA ASP A 188 0.21 9.82 10.64
C ASP A 188 -0.92 10.68 10.08
N TRP A 189 -1.82 11.13 10.95
CA TRP A 189 -2.97 11.94 10.55
C TRP A 189 -2.91 13.32 11.17
N SER A 190 -3.26 14.34 10.39
CA SER A 190 -3.35 15.72 10.88
C SER A 190 -4.76 16.28 10.74
N GLY A 191 -5.73 15.60 11.38
CA GLY A 191 -7.18 15.79 11.15
C GLY A 191 -7.53 15.47 9.69
N SER A 192 -8.44 14.58 9.33
CA SER A 192 -8.78 14.04 7.98
C SER A 192 -7.67 13.71 6.96
N LYS A 193 -6.64 14.54 6.78
CA LYS A 193 -5.50 14.34 5.88
C LYS A 193 -4.45 13.40 6.49
N LEU A 194 -4.12 12.37 5.73
CA LEU A 194 -2.98 11.49 5.99
C LEU A 194 -1.69 12.22 5.57
N LYS A 195 -0.80 12.47 6.53
CA LYS A 195 0.44 13.23 6.33
C LYS A 195 1.64 12.36 6.00
N ALA A 196 1.76 11.22 6.67
CA ALA A 196 2.92 10.37 6.53
C ALA A 196 2.57 8.91 6.83
N ILE A 197 3.37 8.01 6.29
CA ILE A 197 3.31 6.59 6.59
C ILE A 197 4.72 6.15 7.00
N LEU A 198 4.82 5.49 8.14
CA LEU A 198 6.05 4.92 8.66
C LEU A 198 5.99 3.38 8.54
N ASP A 199 6.89 2.80 7.76
CA ASP A 199 7.10 1.35 7.64
C ASP A 199 8.27 0.94 8.51
N ILE A 200 8.02 0.06 9.48
CA ILE A 200 8.99 -0.39 10.48
C ILE A 200 9.17 -1.89 10.32
N LYS A 201 10.41 -2.33 10.10
CA LYS A 201 10.80 -3.73 10.22
C LYS A 201 11.10 -4.04 11.67
N VAL A 202 10.54 -5.13 12.19
CA VAL A 202 10.66 -5.52 13.60
C VAL A 202 11.08 -6.97 13.78
N ASP A 203 11.50 -7.33 14.99
CA ASP A 203 11.65 -8.72 15.39
C ASP A 203 10.37 -9.30 16.03
N SER A 204 10.43 -10.56 16.47
CA SER A 204 9.31 -11.26 17.12
C SER A 204 8.84 -10.66 18.44
N MET A 205 9.60 -9.73 19.04
CA MET A 205 9.22 -9.01 20.26
C MET A 205 8.77 -7.57 19.96
N PHE A 206 8.57 -7.24 18.68
CA PHE A 206 8.23 -5.90 18.18
C PHE A 206 9.31 -4.86 18.44
N ARG A 207 10.58 -5.27 18.53
CA ARG A 207 11.72 -4.33 18.61
C ARG A 207 12.07 -3.86 17.19
N PRO A 208 12.24 -2.54 16.97
CA PRO A 208 12.54 -2.00 15.65
C PRO A 208 13.96 -2.38 15.21
N LEU A 209 14.07 -2.86 13.97
CA LEU A 209 15.34 -3.24 13.31
C LEU A 209 15.74 -2.20 12.26
N SER A 210 14.77 -1.74 11.47
CA SER A 210 14.94 -0.67 10.48
C SER A 210 13.59 -0.02 10.19
N GLY A 211 13.60 1.12 9.50
CA GLY A 211 12.36 1.78 9.14
C GLY A 211 12.56 2.86 8.10
N ARG A 212 11.48 3.17 7.41
CA ARG A 212 11.42 4.18 6.36
C ARG A 212 10.10 4.92 6.45
N GLU A 213 10.12 6.19 6.09
CA GLU A 213 8.95 7.05 6.14
C GLU A 213 8.73 7.70 4.80
N ILE A 214 7.45 7.86 4.45
CA ILE A 214 7.04 8.64 3.31
C ILE A 214 6.13 9.76 3.78
N ILE A 215 6.37 10.96 3.26
CA ILE A 215 5.54 12.14 3.49
C ILE A 215 4.62 12.26 2.29
N LEU A 216 3.33 12.36 2.54
CA LEU A 216 2.29 12.49 1.53
C LEU A 216 1.98 13.98 1.27
N PRO A 217 1.62 14.34 0.02
CA PRO A 217 1.38 15.72 -0.39
C PRO A 217 0.17 16.37 0.31
#